data_AF-A0AAV8RIR3-F1
#
_entry.id   AF-A0AAV8RIR3-F1
#
_cell.length_a   1.000
_cell.length_b   1.000
_cell.length_c   1.000
_cell.angle_alpha   90.00
_cell.angle_beta   90.00
_cell.angle_gamma   90.00
#
_symmetry.space_group_name_H-M   'P 1'
#
loop_
_entity.id
_entity.type
_entity.pdbx_description
1 polymer ?
#
loop_
_entity_poly.entity_id
_entity_poly.type
_entity_poly.pdbx_seq_one_letter_code
_entity_poly.pdbx_strand_id
1 'polypeptide(L)'
;MRLALGVSPSSSLVTDPRRHTIVASTSTAIPSGRPTTVTIGKRWREYQGANNWDDLLDPLDHALRSEILRYGEFARVAYTCFDFDRSSPSYGACRFPKRSLLRRAGIPHTGYCVTRNLTATSGARLPRWAEPGAPAWFSRCTSWIGYVAECQDEDEIERLGRRDIVISFRGTATCLEWLENLRATLTHLPSVAMPAALGSDAAEPMVERGFWSLFTSSSSTRGSLRDQVRQEIRRLIVKYGGRGNPLSLTVTGHSLGAALAVLTAYDITTTFQDAPMVTVVSFGGPRVGNASFRRRLEESGIKVLRIVNTQDVITKVPGFVVEDQSVAEDNENGSSIPSWLLSKTGWVYADIGRELRLPGRRTANVVACHDLSVYLNLVNQLSANCPLRSLAMRAAASQSQG
;
A
#
# COMPACT_ATOMS: atom_id res chain seq x y z
N MET A 1 -44.51 59.61 -29.69
CA MET A 1 -43.69 60.66 -29.05
C MET A 1 -42.63 59.94 -28.21
N ARG A 2 -41.41 59.71 -28.72
CA ARG A 2 -40.18 60.52 -28.50
C ARG A 2 -39.98 60.84 -27.00
N LEU A 3 -38.91 60.43 -26.32
CA LEU A 3 -37.50 60.56 -26.70
C LEU A 3 -36.57 59.56 -25.98
N ALA A 4 -35.54 59.17 -26.71
CA ALA A 4 -34.26 58.71 -26.18
C ALA A 4 -33.42 59.89 -25.69
N LEU A 5 -32.63 59.68 -24.64
CA LEU A 5 -31.38 60.41 -24.39
C LEU A 5 -30.37 59.39 -23.86
N GLY A 6 -29.33 59.15 -24.66
CA GLY A 6 -28.16 58.39 -24.25
C GLY A 6 -27.13 59.30 -23.61
N VAL A 7 -26.39 58.77 -22.65
CA VAL A 7 -25.04 59.21 -22.29
C VAL A 7 -24.25 57.97 -21.82
N SER A 8 -23.10 57.74 -22.44
CA SER A 8 -21.93 57.06 -21.87
C SER A 8 -20.76 58.06 -21.97
N PRO A 9 -19.57 57.88 -21.35
CA PRO A 9 -19.06 56.75 -20.57
C PRO A 9 -18.32 57.18 -19.26
N SER A 10 -17.94 56.23 -18.40
CA SER A 10 -16.58 56.19 -17.80
C SER A 10 -16.38 54.95 -16.93
N SER A 11 -15.14 54.49 -16.97
CA SER A 11 -14.57 53.26 -16.46
C SER A 11 -14.42 53.21 -14.94
N SER A 12 -14.75 52.08 -14.34
CA SER A 12 -14.09 51.62 -13.12
C SER A 12 -13.87 50.11 -13.20
N LEU A 13 -12.61 49.74 -13.40
CA LEU A 13 -12.09 48.38 -13.35
C LEU A 13 -12.34 47.79 -11.97
N VAL A 14 -13.25 46.81 -11.88
CA VAL A 14 -13.26 45.83 -10.79
C VAL A 14 -12.59 44.59 -11.33
N THR A 15 -11.35 44.37 -10.89
CA THR A 15 -10.54 43.20 -11.18
C THR A 15 -11.10 41.99 -10.46
N ASP A 16 -11.61 41.03 -11.22
CA ASP A 16 -12.02 39.70 -10.79
C ASP A 16 -10.77 38.78 -10.70
N PRO A 17 -10.36 38.29 -9.52
CA PRO A 17 -9.26 37.35 -9.41
C PRO A 17 -9.80 35.92 -9.38
N ARG A 18 -9.66 35.23 -10.53
CA ARG A 18 -9.44 33.78 -10.74
C ARG A 18 -10.29 33.21 -11.89
N ARG A 19 -10.07 33.71 -13.10
CA ARG A 19 -10.15 32.86 -14.30
C ARG A 19 -8.77 32.26 -14.53
N HIS A 20 -8.64 30.95 -14.29
CA HIS A 20 -7.45 30.23 -14.73
C HIS A 20 -7.53 30.01 -16.24
N THR A 21 -6.80 30.85 -16.97
CA THR A 21 -6.50 30.68 -18.40
C THR A 21 -5.74 29.37 -18.59
N ILE A 22 -6.38 28.42 -19.28
CA ILE A 22 -5.71 27.21 -19.75
C ILE A 22 -4.76 27.63 -20.87
N VAL A 23 -3.47 27.72 -20.53
CA VAL A 23 -2.41 27.81 -21.54
C VAL A 23 -2.28 26.42 -22.16
N ALA A 24 -2.64 26.31 -23.44
CA ALA A 24 -2.44 25.11 -24.23
C ALA A 24 -0.94 24.89 -24.42
N SER A 25 -0.36 23.98 -23.64
CA SER A 25 0.98 23.45 -23.89
C SER A 25 0.92 22.58 -25.14
N THR A 26 1.65 22.98 -26.17
CA THR A 26 1.87 22.22 -27.40
C THR A 26 2.39 20.82 -27.06
N SER A 27 1.52 19.83 -27.27
CA SER A 27 1.82 18.41 -27.15
C SER A 27 2.76 18.00 -28.28
N THR A 28 4.06 17.95 -28.02
CA THR A 28 4.97 17.12 -28.82
C THR A 28 4.59 15.67 -28.58
N ALA A 29 4.03 15.05 -29.61
CA ALA A 29 3.64 13.64 -29.63
C ALA A 29 4.82 12.77 -29.17
N ILE A 30 4.66 12.13 -28.02
CA ILE A 30 5.57 11.09 -27.55
C ILE A 30 5.39 9.88 -28.47
N PRO A 31 6.46 9.29 -29.04
CA PRO A 31 6.33 8.12 -29.90
C PRO A 31 5.64 6.99 -29.14
N SER A 32 4.68 6.34 -29.78
CA SER A 32 3.83 5.27 -29.23
C SER A 32 4.57 3.93 -29.07
N GLY A 33 5.80 3.95 -28.54
CA GLY A 33 6.54 2.75 -28.15
C GLY A 33 6.10 2.26 -26.78
N ARG A 34 5.89 0.94 -26.63
CA ARG A 34 5.82 0.26 -25.32
C ARG A 34 7.04 0.75 -24.51
N PRO A 35 6.91 1.28 -23.27
CA PRO A 35 8.07 1.59 -22.46
C PRO A 35 8.94 0.33 -22.40
N THR A 36 10.24 0.46 -22.66
CA THR A 36 11.21 -0.65 -22.66
C THR A 36 11.29 -1.27 -21.28
N THR A 37 10.34 -2.15 -20.97
CA THR A 37 10.25 -2.88 -19.71
C THR A 37 11.34 -3.94 -19.70
N VAL A 38 12.17 -3.92 -18.66
CA VAL A 38 13.26 -4.89 -18.50
C VAL A 38 12.68 -6.30 -18.44
N THR A 39 13.29 -7.23 -19.18
CA THR A 39 12.92 -8.66 -19.13
C THR A 39 13.41 -9.27 -17.83
N ILE A 40 12.48 -9.81 -17.05
CA ILE A 40 12.74 -10.47 -15.77
C ILE A 40 13.05 -11.97 -16.01
N GLY A 41 12.21 -12.62 -16.83
CA GLY A 41 12.40 -14.00 -17.29
C GLY A 41 12.75 -14.98 -16.18
N LYS A 42 13.82 -15.77 -16.38
CA LYS A 42 14.23 -16.85 -15.46
C LYS A 42 14.61 -16.38 -14.05
N ARG A 43 14.99 -15.10 -13.88
CA ARG A 43 15.38 -14.51 -12.59
C ARG A 43 14.19 -14.03 -11.75
N TRP A 44 12.95 -14.30 -12.16
CA TRP A 44 11.78 -13.73 -11.50
C TRP A 44 11.68 -14.01 -10.00
N ARG A 45 12.10 -15.18 -9.54
CA ARG A 45 12.10 -15.52 -8.11
C ARG A 45 13.01 -14.60 -7.30
N GLU A 46 14.13 -14.19 -7.87
CA GLU A 46 15.09 -13.27 -7.27
C GLU A 46 14.45 -11.88 -7.07
N TYR A 47 13.80 -11.36 -8.12
CA TYR A 47 13.08 -10.09 -8.08
C TYR A 47 11.82 -10.12 -7.20
N GLN A 48 11.29 -11.31 -6.91
CA GLN A 48 10.24 -11.56 -5.93
C GLN A 48 10.78 -11.81 -4.52
N GLY A 49 12.09 -11.69 -4.30
CA GLY A 49 12.70 -11.72 -2.97
C GLY A 49 13.07 -13.10 -2.47
N ALA A 50 13.25 -14.10 -3.34
CA ALA A 50 13.71 -15.43 -2.94
C ALA A 50 14.97 -15.37 -2.04
N ASN A 51 15.90 -14.48 -2.39
CA ASN A 51 17.11 -14.18 -1.63
C ASN A 51 17.01 -12.84 -0.87
N ASN A 52 15.82 -12.49 -0.37
CA ASN A 52 15.58 -11.27 0.42
C ASN A 52 16.09 -9.96 -0.21
N TRP A 53 16.14 -9.92 -1.55
CA TRP A 53 16.68 -8.81 -2.35
C TRP A 53 18.12 -8.42 -1.97
N ASP A 54 18.90 -9.36 -1.45
CA ASP A 54 20.33 -9.15 -1.19
C ASP A 54 21.02 -8.71 -2.48
N ASP A 55 21.91 -7.71 -2.36
CA ASP A 55 22.63 -7.05 -3.48
C ASP A 55 21.76 -6.36 -4.55
N LEU A 56 20.44 -6.28 -4.37
CA LEU A 56 19.54 -5.60 -5.31
C LEU A 56 19.06 -4.22 -4.83
N LEU A 57 19.30 -3.86 -3.56
CA LEU A 57 18.74 -2.65 -2.95
C LEU A 57 19.70 -1.46 -2.84
N ASP A 58 21.02 -1.69 -2.78
CA ASP A 58 22.04 -0.63 -2.74
C ASP A 58 23.33 -1.04 -3.48
N PRO A 59 23.58 -0.52 -4.71
CA PRO A 59 22.69 0.34 -5.46
C PRO A 59 21.43 -0.40 -5.93
N LEU A 60 20.34 0.34 -6.10
CA LEU A 60 19.06 -0.26 -6.51
C LEU A 60 19.15 -0.80 -7.94
N ASP A 61 18.96 -2.11 -8.11
CA ASP A 61 18.96 -2.77 -9.42
C ASP A 61 17.90 -2.17 -10.33
N HIS A 62 18.25 -1.97 -11.61
CA HIS A 62 17.40 -1.27 -12.57
C HIS A 62 16.08 -2.02 -12.85
N ALA A 63 16.12 -3.36 -12.93
CA ALA A 63 14.93 -4.17 -13.16
C ALA A 63 14.05 -4.22 -11.90
N LEU A 64 14.66 -4.33 -10.72
CA LEU A 64 13.93 -4.27 -9.45
C LEU A 64 13.25 -2.91 -9.28
N ARG A 65 13.95 -1.80 -9.57
CA ARG A 65 13.38 -0.45 -9.58
C ARG A 65 12.16 -0.35 -10.49
N SER A 66 12.25 -0.90 -11.70
CA SER A 66 11.14 -0.91 -12.65
C SER A 66 9.93 -1.71 -12.12
N GLU A 67 10.15 -2.86 -11.47
CA GLU A 67 9.08 -3.66 -10.88
C GLU A 67 8.46 -2.97 -9.65
N ILE A 68 9.27 -2.32 -8.80
CA ILE A 68 8.76 -1.50 -7.68
C ILE A 68 7.84 -0.40 -8.21
N LEU A 69 8.26 0.36 -9.22
CA LEU A 69 7.43 1.40 -9.83
C LEU A 69 6.15 0.83 -10.44
N ARG A 70 6.23 -0.34 -11.09
CA ARG A 70 5.05 -1.04 -11.66
C ARG A 70 4.04 -1.43 -10.58
N TYR A 71 4.48 -1.99 -9.45
CA TYR A 71 3.59 -2.30 -8.32
C TYR A 71 3.03 -1.04 -7.67
N GLY A 72 3.82 0.03 -7.62
CA GLY A 72 3.38 1.36 -7.22
C GLY A 72 2.25 1.92 -8.07
N GLU A 73 2.32 1.75 -9.38
CA GLU A 73 1.24 2.15 -10.31
C GLU A 73 -0.05 1.35 -10.06
N PHE A 74 0.03 0.04 -9.77
CA PHE A 74 -1.15 -0.73 -9.39
C PHE A 74 -1.79 -0.19 -8.09
N ALA A 75 -0.98 0.16 -7.08
CA ALA A 75 -1.47 0.81 -5.87
C ALA A 75 -2.11 2.18 -6.16
N ARG A 76 -1.53 2.99 -7.06
CA ARG A 76 -2.09 4.29 -7.50
C ARG A 76 -3.44 4.14 -8.20
N VAL A 77 -3.61 3.09 -9.00
CA VAL A 77 -4.90 2.77 -9.62
C VAL A 77 -5.99 2.59 -8.58
N ALA A 78 -5.68 1.98 -7.43
CA ALA A 78 -6.67 1.80 -6.39
C ALA A 78 -7.19 3.14 -5.85
N TYR A 79 -6.35 4.15 -5.70
CA TYR A 79 -6.81 5.51 -5.37
C TYR A 79 -7.63 6.13 -6.50
N THR A 80 -7.16 6.03 -7.74
CA THR A 80 -7.81 6.63 -8.91
C THR A 80 -9.24 6.10 -9.12
N CYS A 81 -9.44 4.81 -8.84
CA CYS A 81 -10.72 4.14 -8.99
C CYS A 81 -11.71 4.42 -7.87
N PHE A 82 -11.28 4.88 -6.70
CA PHE A 82 -12.16 5.14 -5.58
C PHE A 82 -12.86 6.50 -5.71
N ASP A 83 -14.15 6.54 -5.41
CA ASP A 83 -14.91 7.79 -5.36
C ASP A 83 -14.75 8.47 -3.99
N PHE A 84 -13.88 9.48 -3.95
CA PHE A 84 -13.61 10.30 -2.76
C PHE A 84 -14.61 11.47 -2.59
N ASP A 85 -15.48 11.72 -3.56
CA ASP A 85 -16.42 12.84 -3.48
C ASP A 85 -17.56 12.49 -2.52
N ARG A 86 -17.53 13.07 -1.32
CA ARG A 86 -18.54 12.84 -0.26
C ARG A 86 -19.95 13.29 -0.68
N SER A 87 -20.06 14.16 -1.69
CA SER A 87 -21.35 14.60 -2.24
C SER A 87 -21.91 13.64 -3.29
N SER A 88 -21.06 12.75 -3.83
CA SER A 88 -21.45 11.80 -4.86
C SER A 88 -22.32 10.67 -4.30
N PRO A 89 -23.39 10.25 -5.01
CA PRO A 89 -24.17 9.08 -4.61
C PRO A 89 -23.34 7.79 -4.61
N SER A 90 -22.28 7.74 -5.43
CA SER A 90 -21.32 6.63 -5.50
C SER A 90 -20.12 6.77 -4.57
N TYR A 91 -20.11 7.73 -3.63
CA TYR A 91 -19.09 7.83 -2.58
C TYR A 91 -18.82 6.46 -1.94
N GLY A 92 -17.55 6.09 -1.86
CA GLY A 92 -17.15 4.79 -1.31
C GLY A 92 -17.13 3.64 -2.31
N ALA A 93 -17.54 3.85 -3.57
CA ALA A 93 -17.56 2.82 -4.61
C ALA A 93 -16.42 2.98 -5.64
N CYS A 94 -16.30 1.99 -6.53
CA CYS A 94 -15.40 2.07 -7.67
C CYS A 94 -16.05 2.84 -8.82
N ARG A 95 -15.34 3.84 -9.34
CA ARG A 95 -15.77 4.73 -10.44
C ARG A 95 -15.83 4.04 -11.80
N PHE A 96 -15.08 2.94 -11.97
CA PHE A 96 -14.85 2.33 -13.28
C PHE A 96 -15.37 0.89 -13.36
N PRO A 97 -15.94 0.46 -14.50
CA PRO A 97 -16.29 -0.92 -14.73
C PRO A 97 -15.07 -1.83 -14.68
N LYS A 98 -15.25 -3.03 -14.11
CA LYS A 98 -14.17 -4.01 -13.91
C LYS A 98 -13.33 -4.28 -15.16
N ARG A 99 -13.97 -4.49 -16.32
CA ARG A 99 -13.29 -4.84 -17.59
C ARG A 99 -12.44 -3.69 -18.17
N SER A 100 -12.67 -2.45 -17.77
CA SER A 100 -11.96 -1.28 -18.28
C SER A 100 -11.23 -0.50 -17.19
N LEU A 101 -11.13 -1.08 -15.98
CA LEU A 101 -10.64 -0.40 -14.78
C LEU A 101 -9.22 0.14 -14.97
N LEU A 102 -8.26 -0.70 -15.37
CA LEU A 102 -6.85 -0.30 -15.55
C LEU A 102 -6.68 0.76 -16.65
N ARG A 103 -7.36 0.56 -17.80
CA ARG A 103 -7.36 1.50 -18.92
C ARG A 103 -7.91 2.87 -18.50
N ARG A 104 -9.05 2.91 -17.81
CA ARG A 104 -9.69 4.16 -17.35
C ARG A 104 -8.93 4.83 -16.20
N ALA A 105 -8.15 4.06 -15.44
CA ALA A 105 -7.29 4.58 -14.37
C ALA A 105 -5.91 5.09 -14.87
N GLY A 106 -5.69 5.09 -16.19
CA GLY A 106 -4.51 5.70 -16.82
C GLY A 106 -3.32 4.77 -17.03
N ILE A 107 -3.47 3.46 -16.83
CA ILE A 107 -2.45 2.46 -17.17
C ILE A 107 -2.99 1.44 -18.19
N PRO A 108 -3.18 1.84 -19.45
CA PRO A 108 -3.56 0.91 -20.50
C PRO A 108 -2.42 -0.06 -20.82
N HIS A 109 -2.75 -1.17 -21.50
CA HIS A 109 -1.75 -2.12 -22.05
C HIS A 109 -0.78 -2.76 -21.03
N THR A 110 -1.22 -2.93 -19.78
CA THR A 110 -0.43 -3.61 -18.75
C THR A 110 -0.29 -5.12 -18.97
N GLY A 111 -1.15 -5.72 -19.78
CA GLY A 111 -1.30 -7.17 -19.89
C GLY A 111 -2.14 -7.82 -18.78
N TYR A 112 -2.64 -7.02 -17.83
CA TYR A 112 -3.45 -7.48 -16.70
C TYR A 112 -4.94 -7.23 -16.92
N CYS A 113 -5.77 -8.13 -16.41
CA CYS A 113 -7.23 -8.00 -16.39
C CYS A 113 -7.75 -8.10 -14.96
N VAL A 114 -8.61 -7.15 -14.55
CA VAL A 114 -9.20 -7.18 -13.21
C VAL A 114 -10.26 -8.27 -13.13
N THR A 115 -10.08 -9.21 -12.20
CA THR A 115 -10.97 -10.35 -12.01
C THR A 115 -11.99 -10.11 -10.90
N ARG A 116 -11.62 -9.36 -9.85
CA ARG A 116 -12.46 -9.09 -8.68
C ARG A 116 -12.29 -7.67 -8.13
N ASN A 117 -13.41 -7.03 -7.80
CA ASN A 117 -13.43 -5.83 -6.95
C ASN A 117 -13.50 -6.25 -5.49
N LEU A 118 -12.74 -5.58 -4.63
CA LEU A 118 -12.67 -5.86 -3.20
C LEU A 118 -13.33 -4.75 -2.40
N THR A 119 -14.12 -5.14 -1.41
CA THR A 119 -14.76 -4.24 -0.46
C THR A 119 -14.39 -4.62 0.97
N ALA A 120 -14.16 -3.62 1.82
CA ALA A 120 -13.90 -3.81 3.24
C ALA A 120 -15.01 -3.17 4.07
N THR A 121 -15.33 -3.78 5.20
CA THR A 121 -16.35 -3.29 6.12
C THR A 121 -15.68 -2.86 7.43
N SER A 122 -15.97 -1.66 7.90
CA SER A 122 -15.55 -1.23 9.24
C SER A 122 -16.46 -1.87 10.28
N GLY A 123 -15.87 -2.53 11.28
CA GLY A 123 -16.59 -3.15 12.39
C GLY A 123 -17.02 -2.17 13.49
N ALA A 124 -16.69 -0.88 13.38
CA ALA A 124 -17.09 0.13 14.35
C ALA A 124 -18.60 0.37 14.26
N ARG A 125 -19.36 -0.19 15.21
CA ARG A 125 -20.80 0.09 15.37
C ARG A 125 -20.95 1.55 15.79
N LEU A 126 -21.69 2.33 14.99
CA LEU A 126 -22.10 3.68 15.40
C LEU A 126 -23.04 3.59 16.62
N PRO A 127 -22.97 4.55 17.55
CA PRO A 127 -23.94 4.65 18.64
C PRO A 127 -25.37 4.83 18.10
N ARG A 128 -26.35 4.13 18.70
CA ARG A 128 -27.76 4.11 18.25
C ARG A 128 -28.45 5.49 18.17
N TRP A 129 -27.90 6.51 18.81
CA TRP A 129 -28.43 7.89 18.78
C TRP A 129 -28.06 8.67 17.52
N ALA A 130 -27.08 8.19 16.74
CA ALA A 130 -26.65 8.83 15.48
C ALA A 130 -27.48 8.40 14.25
N GLU A 131 -28.47 7.51 14.42
CA GLU A 131 -29.25 6.98 13.29
C GLU A 131 -30.35 7.91 12.72
N PRO A 132 -31.03 8.78 13.49
CA PRO A 132 -31.97 9.72 12.89
C PRO A 132 -31.22 10.96 12.36
N GLY A 133 -30.92 10.98 11.05
CA GLY A 133 -30.46 12.19 10.34
C GLY A 133 -28.97 12.24 9.96
N ALA A 134 -28.19 11.18 10.19
CA ALA A 134 -26.82 11.12 9.68
C ALA A 134 -26.81 11.06 8.13
N PRO A 135 -25.89 11.78 7.46
CA PRO A 135 -25.74 11.70 6.00
C PRO A 135 -25.55 10.27 5.50
N ALA A 136 -26.08 9.91 4.33
CA ALA A 136 -26.04 8.54 3.79
C ALA A 136 -24.62 7.93 3.67
N TRP A 137 -23.57 8.75 3.63
CA TRP A 137 -22.17 8.31 3.65
C TRP A 137 -21.68 7.85 5.04
N PHE A 138 -22.34 8.25 6.12
CA PHE A 138 -22.09 7.77 7.49
C PHE A 138 -22.65 6.36 7.73
N SER A 139 -23.75 5.99 7.06
CA SER A 139 -24.38 4.67 7.19
C SER A 139 -23.70 3.56 6.39
N ARG A 140 -22.73 3.90 5.52
CA ARG A 140 -22.00 2.91 4.71
C ARG A 140 -20.81 2.34 5.47
N CYS A 141 -21.06 1.26 6.21
CA CYS A 141 -19.99 0.51 6.86
C CYS A 141 -19.06 -0.20 5.86
N THR A 142 -19.48 -0.39 4.59
CA THR A 142 -18.72 -1.10 3.55
C THR A 142 -18.28 -0.15 2.43
N SER A 143 -17.00 -0.17 2.08
CA SER A 143 -16.41 0.65 1.01
C SER A 143 -15.48 -0.17 0.10
N TRP A 144 -15.33 0.25 -1.15
CA TRP A 144 -14.35 -0.30 -2.07
C TRP A 144 -12.93 0.01 -1.59
N ILE A 145 -12.07 -1.01 -1.56
CA ILE A 145 -10.74 -0.94 -0.97
C ILE A 145 -9.63 -1.38 -1.94
N GLY A 146 -9.99 -2.03 -3.04
CA GLY A 146 -8.98 -2.60 -3.93
C GLY A 146 -9.54 -3.57 -4.95
N TYR A 147 -8.64 -4.31 -5.58
CA TYR A 147 -8.99 -5.27 -6.63
C TYR A 147 -7.96 -6.40 -6.74
N VAL A 148 -8.38 -7.49 -7.40
CA VAL A 148 -7.51 -8.58 -7.85
C VAL A 148 -7.42 -8.52 -9.38
N ALA A 149 -6.22 -8.61 -9.93
CA ALA A 149 -5.96 -8.66 -11.35
C ALA A 149 -5.04 -9.83 -11.70
N GLU A 150 -5.32 -10.50 -12.82
CA GLU A 150 -4.48 -11.59 -13.34
C GLU A 150 -3.77 -11.14 -14.62
N CYS A 151 -2.49 -11.50 -14.79
CA CYS A 151 -1.80 -11.32 -16.05
C CYS A 151 -2.33 -12.32 -17.08
N GLN A 152 -2.87 -11.82 -18.20
CA GLN A 152 -3.44 -12.63 -19.28
C GLN A 152 -2.62 -12.57 -20.57
N ASP A 153 -1.88 -11.48 -20.77
CA ASP A 153 -1.04 -11.26 -21.96
C ASP A 153 0.18 -12.18 -21.96
N GLU A 154 0.34 -12.99 -23.00
CA GLU A 154 1.42 -13.99 -23.06
C GLU A 154 2.80 -13.33 -23.20
N ASP A 155 2.94 -12.20 -23.91
CA ASP A 155 4.20 -11.45 -23.96
C ASP A 155 4.61 -10.95 -22.58
N GLU A 156 3.66 -10.40 -21.81
CA GLU A 156 3.95 -9.94 -20.44
C GLU A 156 4.28 -11.11 -19.51
N ILE A 157 3.65 -12.27 -19.68
CA ILE A 157 3.97 -13.48 -18.91
C ILE A 157 5.38 -13.99 -19.25
N GLU A 158 5.76 -13.96 -20.51
CA GLU A 158 7.12 -14.31 -20.95
C GLU A 158 8.15 -13.31 -20.40
N ARG A 159 7.87 -12.00 -20.51
CA ARG A 159 8.71 -10.94 -19.93
C ARG A 159 8.92 -11.14 -18.43
N LEU A 160 7.85 -11.47 -17.72
CA LEU A 160 7.86 -11.72 -16.29
C LEU A 160 8.47 -13.08 -15.95
N GLY A 161 8.46 -14.06 -16.85
CA GLY A 161 8.86 -15.45 -16.61
C GLY A 161 7.91 -16.24 -15.71
N ARG A 162 6.75 -15.66 -15.39
CA ARG A 162 5.68 -16.26 -14.56
C ARG A 162 4.36 -15.57 -14.84
N ARG A 163 3.25 -16.29 -14.62
CA ARG A 163 1.93 -15.69 -14.55
C ARG A 163 1.75 -15.05 -13.18
N ASP A 164 1.65 -13.73 -13.14
CA ASP A 164 1.51 -12.98 -11.91
C ASP A 164 0.04 -12.58 -11.66
N ILE A 165 -0.40 -12.74 -10.42
CA ILE A 165 -1.68 -12.23 -9.92
C ILE A 165 -1.36 -11.08 -8.97
N VAL A 166 -1.89 -9.91 -9.25
CA VAL A 166 -1.73 -8.72 -8.41
C VAL A 166 -2.98 -8.50 -7.58
N ILE A 167 -2.80 -8.38 -6.26
CA ILE A 167 -3.82 -7.89 -5.34
C ILE A 167 -3.40 -6.49 -4.91
N SER A 168 -4.23 -5.49 -5.19
CA SER A 168 -3.90 -4.09 -4.91
C SER A 168 -4.91 -3.47 -3.95
N PHE A 169 -4.39 -2.82 -2.91
CA PHE A 169 -5.15 -2.09 -1.91
C PHE A 169 -4.83 -0.60 -1.91
N ARG A 170 -5.86 0.24 -1.84
CA ARG A 170 -5.69 1.65 -1.48
C ARG A 170 -5.51 1.80 0.02
N GLY A 171 -4.92 2.92 0.41
CA GLY A 171 -5.03 3.47 1.76
C GLY A 171 -6.23 4.41 1.89
N THR A 172 -6.25 5.20 2.96
CA THR A 172 -7.31 6.17 3.24
C THR A 172 -6.97 7.55 2.66
N ALA A 173 -8.00 8.34 2.33
CA ALA A 173 -7.81 9.72 1.86
C ALA A 173 -7.16 10.61 2.95
N THR A 174 -7.46 10.31 4.22
CA THR A 174 -6.95 10.98 5.41
C THR A 174 -6.37 9.90 6.32
N CYS A 175 -5.11 9.55 6.09
CA CYS A 175 -4.41 8.48 6.81
C CYS A 175 -4.38 8.71 8.33
N LEU A 176 -4.25 9.97 8.76
CA LEU A 176 -4.23 10.36 10.16
C LEU A 176 -5.57 10.13 10.85
N GLU A 177 -6.70 10.46 10.21
CA GLU A 177 -8.03 10.24 10.79
C GLU A 177 -8.29 8.75 11.05
N TRP A 178 -7.82 7.85 10.17
CA TRP A 178 -7.92 6.42 10.45
C TRP A 178 -6.90 5.98 11.49
N LEU A 179 -5.65 6.43 11.44
CA LEU A 179 -4.66 6.07 12.46
C LEU A 179 -5.09 6.49 13.88
N GLU A 180 -5.74 7.64 14.02
CA GLU A 180 -6.32 8.10 15.30
C GLU A 180 -7.53 7.24 15.71
N ASN A 181 -8.36 6.81 14.75
CA ASN A 181 -9.48 5.90 14.99
C ASN A 181 -9.02 4.45 15.26
N LEU A 182 -7.86 4.05 14.74
CA LEU A 182 -7.14 2.81 15.02
C LEU A 182 -6.41 2.97 16.35
N ARG A 183 -7.14 2.88 17.45
CA ARG A 183 -6.52 2.76 18.77
C ARG A 183 -5.48 1.64 18.69
N ALA A 184 -4.22 1.96 18.99
CA ALA A 184 -3.05 1.09 18.89
C ALA A 184 -3.13 -0.11 19.86
N THR A 185 -4.12 -0.98 19.65
CA THR A 185 -4.41 -2.14 20.48
C THR A 185 -4.10 -3.36 19.64
N LEU A 186 -3.10 -4.12 20.06
CA LEU A 186 -2.81 -5.43 19.49
C LEU A 186 -3.95 -6.40 19.85
N THR A 187 -4.34 -7.24 18.91
CA THR A 187 -5.31 -8.32 19.09
C THR A 187 -4.70 -9.64 18.66
N HIS A 188 -5.09 -10.72 19.35
CA HIS A 188 -4.64 -12.06 19.03
C HIS A 188 -5.22 -12.51 17.69
N LEU A 189 -4.38 -13.13 16.85
CA LEU A 189 -4.87 -13.86 15.70
C LEU A 189 -5.61 -15.12 16.21
N PRO A 190 -6.86 -15.38 15.78
CA PRO A 190 -7.54 -16.63 16.11
C PRO A 190 -6.66 -17.80 15.69
N SER A 191 -6.34 -18.67 16.65
CA SER A 191 -5.35 -19.74 16.51
C SER A 191 -5.60 -20.59 15.27
N VAL A 192 -4.79 -20.38 14.23
CA VAL A 192 -4.58 -21.38 13.18
C VAL A 192 -3.79 -22.48 13.87
N ALA A 193 -4.34 -23.70 13.85
CA ALA A 193 -3.90 -24.85 14.64
C ALA A 193 -2.38 -24.88 14.86
N MET A 194 -1.98 -24.72 16.13
CA MET A 194 -0.59 -24.83 16.55
C MET A 194 -0.11 -26.27 16.33
N PRO A 195 0.96 -26.52 15.56
CA PRO A 195 1.75 -27.71 15.79
C PRO A 195 2.32 -27.58 17.20
N ALA A 196 2.05 -28.57 18.06
CA ALA A 196 2.44 -28.60 19.48
C ALA A 196 3.97 -28.64 19.73
N ALA A 197 4.79 -28.23 18.75
CA ALA A 197 6.24 -28.41 18.73
C ALA A 197 7.04 -27.12 19.07
N LEU A 198 6.40 -25.95 19.20
CA LEU A 198 7.06 -24.76 19.73
C LEU A 198 6.65 -24.59 21.19
N GLY A 199 7.64 -24.69 22.09
CA GLY A 199 7.47 -24.70 23.53
C GLY A 199 6.59 -23.57 24.08
N SER A 200 6.04 -23.81 25.26
CA SER A 200 5.04 -23.04 25.99
C SER A 200 5.42 -21.60 26.40
N ASP A 201 6.51 -21.05 25.85
CA ASP A 201 7.13 -19.78 26.27
C ASP A 201 7.22 -18.74 25.14
N ALA A 202 6.70 -19.05 23.94
CA ALA A 202 6.68 -18.12 22.82
C ALA A 202 5.39 -17.28 22.83
N ALA A 203 5.53 -15.95 22.98
CA ALA A 203 4.42 -15.00 22.92
C ALA A 203 3.55 -15.22 21.65
N GLU A 204 2.23 -15.12 21.79
CA GLU A 204 1.29 -15.35 20.69
C GLU A 204 1.42 -14.28 19.58
N PRO A 205 1.15 -14.64 18.31
CA PRO A 205 1.15 -13.68 17.21
C PRO A 205 -0.02 -12.72 17.33
N MET A 206 0.28 -11.43 17.42
CA MET A 206 -0.71 -10.37 17.55
C MET A 206 -0.57 -9.37 16.42
N VAL A 207 -1.70 -8.84 15.97
CA VAL A 207 -1.80 -7.83 14.91
C VAL A 207 -2.59 -6.63 15.40
N GLU A 208 -2.43 -5.47 14.77
CA GLU A 208 -3.23 -4.29 15.10
C GLU A 208 -4.73 -4.58 14.87
N ARG A 209 -5.54 -4.29 15.89
CA ARG A 209 -6.95 -4.69 15.96
C ARG A 209 -7.79 -4.11 14.83
N GLY A 210 -7.57 -2.86 14.44
CA GLY A 210 -8.40 -2.24 13.42
C GLY A 210 -8.06 -2.69 12.00
N PHE A 211 -6.79 -2.97 11.67
CA PHE A 211 -6.43 -3.65 10.43
C PHE A 211 -7.07 -5.04 10.38
N TRP A 212 -7.01 -5.80 11.48
CA TRP A 212 -7.66 -7.11 11.57
C TRP A 212 -9.18 -7.02 11.43
N SER A 213 -9.81 -6.05 12.11
CA SER A 213 -11.25 -5.80 12.01
C SER A 213 -11.63 -5.48 10.58
N LEU A 214 -10.92 -4.57 9.90
CA LEU A 214 -11.23 -4.19 8.53
C LEU A 214 -11.06 -5.38 7.56
N PHE A 215 -10.09 -6.25 7.82
CA PHE A 215 -9.81 -7.44 7.02
C PHE A 215 -10.86 -8.54 7.20
N THR A 216 -11.39 -8.72 8.43
CA THR A 216 -12.26 -9.87 8.78
C THR A 216 -13.73 -9.54 8.96
N SER A 217 -14.11 -8.26 9.09
CA SER A 217 -15.51 -7.88 9.29
C SER A 217 -16.33 -8.08 8.01
N SER A 218 -17.49 -8.71 8.15
CA SER A 218 -18.49 -8.87 7.11
C SER A 218 -19.66 -7.90 7.31
N SER A 219 -20.46 -7.71 6.26
CA SER A 219 -21.77 -7.07 6.36
C SER A 219 -22.87 -8.08 6.08
N SER A 220 -24.12 -7.72 6.36
CA SER A 220 -25.29 -8.58 6.06
C SER A 220 -25.42 -8.96 4.58
N THR A 221 -24.80 -8.18 3.68
CA THR A 221 -24.90 -8.37 2.23
C THR A 221 -23.60 -8.79 1.56
N ARG A 222 -22.46 -8.74 2.26
CA ARG A 222 -21.13 -9.03 1.70
C ARG A 222 -20.24 -9.75 2.70
N GLY A 223 -19.58 -10.81 2.24
CA GLY A 223 -18.51 -11.48 3.00
C GLY A 223 -17.34 -10.55 3.31
N SER A 224 -16.50 -10.94 4.27
CA SER A 224 -15.35 -10.14 4.69
C SER A 224 -14.37 -9.89 3.53
N LEU A 225 -13.46 -8.93 3.69
CA LEU A 225 -12.38 -8.71 2.72
C LEU A 225 -11.55 -10.00 2.56
N ARG A 226 -11.21 -10.65 3.67
CA ARG A 226 -10.53 -11.95 3.71
C ARG A 226 -11.25 -13.01 2.86
N ASP A 227 -12.56 -13.17 3.04
CA ASP A 227 -13.32 -14.19 2.30
C ASP A 227 -13.39 -13.89 0.80
N GLN A 228 -13.54 -12.61 0.43
CA GLN A 228 -13.51 -12.18 -0.96
C GLN A 228 -12.17 -12.51 -1.63
N VAL A 229 -11.05 -12.28 -0.95
CA VAL A 229 -9.71 -12.62 -1.45
C VAL A 229 -9.54 -14.13 -1.53
N ARG A 230 -9.83 -14.88 -0.45
CA ARG A 230 -9.72 -16.36 -0.43
C ARG A 230 -10.53 -17.00 -1.55
N GLN A 231 -11.76 -16.54 -1.78
CA GLN A 231 -12.61 -17.07 -2.86
C GLN A 231 -11.96 -16.86 -4.23
N GLU A 232 -11.45 -15.66 -4.49
CA GLU A 232 -10.86 -15.33 -5.79
C GLU A 232 -9.51 -16.02 -6.00
N ILE A 233 -8.65 -16.07 -4.98
CA ILE A 233 -7.36 -16.76 -5.06
C ILE A 233 -7.53 -18.26 -5.23
N ARG A 234 -8.48 -18.89 -4.52
CA ARG A 234 -8.83 -20.31 -4.76
C ARG A 234 -9.24 -20.54 -6.23
N ARG A 235 -10.10 -19.67 -6.77
CA ARG A 235 -10.54 -19.76 -8.18
C ARG A 235 -9.35 -19.66 -9.15
N LEU A 236 -8.41 -18.76 -8.90
CA LEU A 236 -7.24 -18.54 -9.74
C LEU A 236 -6.20 -19.67 -9.62
N ILE A 237 -5.97 -20.18 -8.42
CA ILE A 237 -5.11 -21.37 -8.18
C ILE A 237 -5.69 -22.58 -8.93
N VAL A 238 -7.00 -22.82 -8.86
CA VAL A 238 -7.62 -23.93 -9.62
C VAL A 238 -7.54 -23.70 -11.14
N LYS A 239 -7.73 -22.46 -11.59
CA LYS A 239 -7.69 -22.10 -13.02
C LYS A 239 -6.32 -22.35 -13.66
N TYR A 240 -5.24 -22.05 -12.94
CA TYR A 240 -3.87 -22.10 -13.47
C TYR A 240 -2.99 -23.21 -12.86
N GLY A 241 -3.46 -23.86 -11.80
CA GLY A 241 -2.74 -24.92 -11.10
C GLY A 241 -2.38 -26.07 -12.05
N GLY A 242 -1.10 -26.45 -12.05
CA GLY A 242 -0.58 -27.55 -12.86
C GLY A 242 -0.53 -27.29 -14.38
N ARG A 243 -0.66 -26.04 -14.85
CA ARG A 243 -0.67 -25.73 -16.29
C ARG A 243 0.32 -24.62 -16.65
N GLY A 244 1.32 -24.96 -17.46
CA GLY A 244 2.17 -23.99 -18.16
C GLY A 244 3.10 -23.19 -17.25
N ASN A 245 3.03 -21.86 -17.33
CA ASN A 245 3.93 -20.94 -16.64
C ASN A 245 3.78 -20.99 -15.11
N PRO A 246 4.87 -20.81 -14.33
CA PRO A 246 4.79 -20.70 -12.87
C PRO A 246 3.79 -19.61 -12.45
N LEU A 247 3.08 -19.82 -11.34
CA LEU A 247 2.15 -18.85 -10.77
C LEU A 247 2.84 -18.08 -9.64
N SER A 248 2.59 -16.77 -9.54
CA SER A 248 2.98 -15.93 -8.38
C SER A 248 1.82 -15.07 -7.92
N LEU A 249 1.81 -14.73 -6.62
CA LEU A 249 0.87 -13.80 -6.02
C LEU A 249 1.66 -12.59 -5.51
N THR A 250 1.42 -11.42 -6.11
CA THR A 250 2.00 -10.17 -5.63
C THR A 250 0.93 -9.29 -4.98
N VAL A 251 1.14 -8.89 -3.73
CA VAL A 251 0.24 -8.02 -2.99
C VAL A 251 0.88 -6.65 -2.85
N THR A 252 0.16 -5.59 -3.21
CA THR A 252 0.67 -4.23 -3.11
C THR A 252 -0.34 -3.28 -2.48
N GLY A 253 0.16 -2.26 -1.81
CA GLY A 253 -0.66 -1.24 -1.22
C GLY A 253 0.16 -0.12 -0.60
N HIS A 254 -0.51 1.01 -0.40
CA HIS A 254 0.05 2.19 0.22
C HIS A 254 -0.67 2.50 1.53
N SER A 255 0.06 2.98 2.56
CA SER A 255 -0.50 3.37 3.85
C SER A 255 -1.31 2.23 4.50
N LEU A 256 -2.57 2.42 4.88
CA LEU A 256 -3.47 1.35 5.33
C LEU A 256 -3.48 0.14 4.37
N GLY A 257 -3.39 0.37 3.05
CA GLY A 257 -3.33 -0.69 2.06
C GLY A 257 -2.09 -1.57 2.17
N ALA A 258 -0.98 -1.03 2.69
CA ALA A 258 0.23 -1.81 2.97
C ALA A 258 0.02 -2.78 4.13
N ALA A 259 -0.68 -2.36 5.19
CA ALA A 259 -1.01 -3.24 6.31
C ALA A 259 -1.95 -4.37 5.87
N LEU A 260 -2.98 -4.05 5.08
CA LEU A 260 -3.86 -5.05 4.46
C LEU A 260 -3.10 -6.00 3.53
N ALA A 261 -2.07 -5.52 2.84
CA ALA A 261 -1.25 -6.35 1.98
C ALA A 261 -0.49 -7.45 2.76
N VAL A 262 0.10 -7.08 3.91
CA VAL A 262 0.78 -8.01 4.81
C VAL A 262 -0.19 -9.04 5.39
N LEU A 263 -1.35 -8.59 5.89
CA LEU A 263 -2.38 -9.50 6.42
C LEU A 263 -2.92 -10.46 5.34
N THR A 264 -3.09 -9.96 4.11
CA THR A 264 -3.55 -10.76 2.97
C THR A 264 -2.51 -11.84 2.61
N ALA A 265 -1.23 -11.49 2.57
CA ALA A 265 -0.17 -12.45 2.27
C ALA A 265 -0.10 -13.57 3.34
N TYR A 266 -0.14 -13.19 4.61
CA TYR A 266 -0.22 -14.15 5.72
C TYR A 266 -1.42 -15.08 5.61
N ASP A 267 -2.61 -14.51 5.35
CA ASP A 267 -3.84 -15.28 5.24
C ASP A 267 -3.80 -16.30 4.09
N ILE A 268 -3.31 -15.88 2.92
CA ILE A 268 -3.19 -16.75 1.75
C ILE A 268 -2.25 -17.92 2.06
N THR A 269 -1.03 -17.65 2.53
CA THR A 269 -0.03 -18.69 2.75
C THR A 269 -0.44 -19.68 3.83
N THR A 270 -1.13 -19.22 4.88
CA THR A 270 -1.63 -20.11 5.94
C THR A 270 -2.90 -20.88 5.55
N THR A 271 -3.66 -20.40 4.55
CA THR A 271 -4.93 -21.02 4.13
C THR A 271 -4.75 -22.05 3.02
N PHE A 272 -3.79 -21.86 2.13
CA PHE A 272 -3.57 -22.72 0.95
C PHE A 272 -2.26 -23.48 1.11
N GLN A 273 -2.33 -24.82 1.26
CA GLN A 273 -1.14 -25.67 1.40
C GLN A 273 -0.20 -25.57 0.19
N ASP A 274 -0.77 -25.49 -1.02
CA ASP A 274 -0.03 -25.31 -2.28
C ASP A 274 -0.03 -23.84 -2.74
N ALA A 275 0.05 -22.89 -1.81
CA ALA A 275 0.12 -21.48 -2.16
C ALA A 275 1.31 -21.21 -3.10
N PRO A 276 1.11 -20.51 -4.24
CA PRO A 276 2.22 -20.00 -5.04
C PRO A 276 3.09 -19.04 -4.23
N MET A 277 4.28 -18.70 -4.74
CA MET A 277 5.14 -17.71 -4.09
C MET A 277 4.38 -16.40 -3.87
N VAL A 278 4.30 -15.96 -2.60
CA VAL A 278 3.60 -14.74 -2.20
C VAL A 278 4.60 -13.65 -1.84
N THR A 279 4.49 -12.52 -2.52
CA THR A 279 5.35 -11.35 -2.31
C THR A 279 4.51 -10.13 -1.99
N VAL A 280 4.94 -9.34 -1.00
CA VAL A 280 4.36 -8.04 -0.68
C VAL A 280 5.33 -6.95 -1.13
N VAL A 281 4.87 -6.01 -1.95
CA VAL A 281 5.60 -4.77 -2.27
C VAL A 281 4.74 -3.60 -1.82
N SER A 282 5.13 -2.96 -0.72
CA SER A 282 4.29 -1.97 -0.04
C SER A 282 4.96 -0.62 0.11
N PHE A 283 4.17 0.44 0.18
CA PHE A 283 4.65 1.83 0.22
C PHE A 283 4.12 2.53 1.47
N GLY A 284 4.98 3.17 2.25
CA GLY A 284 4.55 3.98 3.41
C GLY A 284 3.71 3.21 4.42
N GLY A 285 3.94 1.89 4.58
CA GLY A 285 3.11 1.06 5.44
C GLY A 285 3.40 1.23 6.94
N PRO A 286 2.35 1.34 7.79
CA PRO A 286 2.52 1.28 9.24
C PRO A 286 2.91 -0.13 9.70
N ARG A 287 3.31 -0.26 10.97
CA ARG A 287 3.59 -1.56 11.59
C ARG A 287 2.30 -2.34 11.79
N VAL A 288 2.35 -3.64 11.50
CA VAL A 288 1.14 -4.47 11.41
C VAL A 288 0.94 -5.36 12.63
N GLY A 289 2.01 -5.82 13.27
CA GLY A 289 1.91 -6.74 14.39
C GLY A 289 3.20 -6.83 15.21
N ASN A 290 3.19 -7.74 16.18
CA ASN A 290 4.30 -7.95 17.10
C ASN A 290 5.42 -8.82 16.53
N ALA A 291 6.51 -8.98 17.28
CA ALA A 291 7.65 -9.80 16.89
C ALA A 291 7.28 -11.26 16.59
N SER A 292 6.31 -11.83 17.32
CA SER A 292 5.81 -13.18 17.06
C SER A 292 5.07 -13.30 15.73
N PHE A 293 4.28 -12.30 15.37
CA PHE A 293 3.63 -12.23 14.05
C PHE A 293 4.67 -12.10 12.93
N ARG A 294 5.70 -11.25 13.11
CA ARG A 294 6.83 -11.15 12.17
C ARG A 294 7.49 -12.51 11.95
N ARG A 295 7.86 -13.20 13.03
CA ARG A 295 8.54 -14.51 12.97
C ARG A 295 7.71 -15.52 12.17
N ARG A 296 6.41 -15.64 12.47
CA ARG A 296 5.53 -16.56 11.73
C ARG A 296 5.42 -16.22 10.25
N LEU A 297 5.40 -14.94 9.91
CA LEU A 297 5.33 -14.50 8.53
C LEU A 297 6.61 -14.87 7.76
N GLU A 298 7.78 -14.66 8.38
CA GLU A 298 9.09 -15.02 7.82
C GLU A 298 9.24 -16.56 7.68
N GLU A 299 8.83 -17.33 8.68
CA GLU A 299 8.81 -18.81 8.66
C GLU A 299 7.86 -19.37 7.59
N SER A 300 6.78 -18.66 7.26
CA SER A 300 5.84 -19.06 6.21
C SER A 300 6.40 -18.86 4.79
N GLY A 301 7.63 -18.33 4.64
CA GLY A 301 8.27 -18.11 3.35
C GLY A 301 7.74 -16.91 2.57
N ILE A 302 6.90 -16.07 3.18
CA ILE A 302 6.39 -14.84 2.58
C ILE A 302 7.52 -13.82 2.45
N LYS A 303 7.61 -13.17 1.29
CA LYS A 303 8.62 -12.11 1.06
C LYS A 303 7.95 -10.75 1.13
N VAL A 304 8.48 -9.85 1.96
CA VAL A 304 7.93 -8.50 2.15
C VAL A 304 9.01 -7.47 1.88
N LEU A 305 8.78 -6.61 0.88
CA LEU A 305 9.56 -5.43 0.57
C LEU A 305 8.77 -4.18 0.94
N ARG A 306 9.31 -3.39 1.87
CA ARG A 306 8.73 -2.13 2.34
C ARG A 306 9.51 -0.97 1.77
N ILE A 307 8.83 -0.14 0.99
CA ILE A 307 9.38 1.12 0.50
C ILE A 307 9.07 2.19 1.53
N VAL A 308 10.11 2.75 2.15
CA VAL A 308 10.03 3.61 3.32
C VAL A 308 10.63 4.98 3.00
N ASN A 309 9.84 6.05 3.12
CA ASN A 309 10.37 7.41 3.13
C ASN A 309 10.85 7.72 4.55
N THR A 310 12.12 8.04 4.70
CA THR A 310 12.74 8.35 6.01
C THR A 310 12.08 9.53 6.75
N GLN A 311 11.42 10.43 6.00
CA GLN A 311 10.69 11.58 6.53
C GLN A 311 9.19 11.30 6.78
N ASP A 312 8.68 10.12 6.42
CA ASP A 312 7.30 9.74 6.68
C ASP A 312 7.16 9.10 8.06
N VAL A 313 6.37 9.73 8.93
CA VAL A 313 6.08 9.27 10.29
C VAL A 313 5.16 8.05 10.32
N ILE A 314 4.35 7.82 9.28
CA ILE A 314 3.41 6.70 9.24
C ILE A 314 4.14 5.36 9.25
N THR A 315 5.34 5.30 8.67
CA THR A 315 6.18 4.09 8.71
C THR A 315 6.71 3.74 10.10
N LYS A 316 6.64 4.68 11.05
CA LYS A 316 7.18 4.54 12.42
C LYS A 316 6.12 4.25 13.47
N VAL A 317 4.86 4.08 13.07
CA VAL A 317 3.72 3.84 13.96
C VAL A 317 3.03 2.53 13.61
N PRO A 318 2.30 1.91 14.54
CA PRO A 318 2.23 2.22 15.98
C PRO A 318 3.48 1.75 16.78
N GLY A 319 3.73 2.37 17.94
CA GLY A 319 4.70 1.94 18.96
C GLY A 319 6.17 2.37 18.77
N PHE A 320 7.04 1.88 19.65
CA PHE A 320 8.52 1.98 19.55
C PHE A 320 9.09 0.66 18.98
N VAL A 321 10.27 0.69 18.34
CA VAL A 321 10.96 -0.50 17.80
C VAL A 321 11.88 -1.08 18.87
N VAL A 322 11.96 -2.41 18.97
CA VAL A 322 13.13 -3.08 19.57
C VAL A 322 14.09 -3.39 18.43
N GLU A 323 15.15 -2.58 18.28
CA GLU A 323 16.27 -2.95 17.42
C GLU A 323 17.05 -4.07 18.09
N ASP A 324 17.32 -5.14 17.35
CA ASP A 324 18.11 -6.27 17.82
C ASP A 324 19.60 -5.90 17.65
N GLN A 325 20.10 -5.05 18.54
CA GLN A 325 21.54 -4.80 18.67
C GLN A 325 21.96 -4.92 20.13
N SER A 326 22.97 -5.76 20.31
CA SER A 326 23.77 -5.90 21.51
C SER A 326 24.44 -4.58 21.90
N VAL A 327 24.80 -4.54 23.19
CA VAL A 327 25.64 -3.56 23.92
C VAL A 327 24.88 -2.41 24.60
N ALA A 328 25.08 -2.38 25.93
CA ALA A 328 24.50 -1.48 26.91
C ALA A 328 25.04 -0.05 26.81
N GLU A 329 24.27 0.92 27.31
CA GLU A 329 24.73 1.86 28.35
C GLU A 329 23.54 2.60 28.99
N ASP A 330 23.62 2.73 30.31
CA ASP A 330 22.65 3.32 31.20
C ASP A 330 22.47 4.82 30.99
N ASN A 331 21.25 5.31 31.19
CA ASN A 331 21.03 6.69 31.64
C ASN A 331 19.86 6.71 32.63
N GLU A 332 20.22 6.88 33.90
CA GLU A 332 19.33 7.15 35.03
C GLU A 332 18.72 8.54 34.90
N ASN A 333 17.45 8.61 34.47
CA ASN A 333 16.39 9.42 35.09
C ASN A 333 15.19 9.51 34.14
N GLY A 334 14.14 8.76 34.49
CA GLY A 334 12.89 8.66 33.76
C GLY A 334 12.47 7.21 33.76
N SER A 335 11.27 6.91 34.28
CA SER A 335 10.69 5.57 34.35
C SER A 335 10.76 4.85 33.00
N SER A 336 11.82 4.06 32.79
CA SER A 336 12.13 3.34 31.56
C SER A 336 12.06 1.86 31.86
N ILE A 337 11.05 1.19 31.31
CA ILE A 337 10.97 -0.27 31.37
C ILE A 337 12.05 -0.81 30.42
N PRO A 338 12.94 -1.71 30.87
CA PRO A 338 14.00 -2.25 30.02
C PRO A 338 13.42 -2.87 28.73
N SER A 339 14.02 -2.56 27.58
CA SER A 339 13.58 -3.03 26.25
C SER A 339 13.39 -4.54 26.16
N TRP A 340 14.23 -5.33 26.85
CA TRP A 340 14.11 -6.78 26.94
C TRP A 340 12.89 -7.27 27.72
N LEU A 341 12.38 -6.47 28.67
CA LEU A 341 11.16 -6.78 29.43
C LEU A 341 9.92 -6.55 28.55
N LEU A 342 9.93 -5.46 27.77
CA LEU A 342 8.89 -5.15 26.79
C LEU A 342 8.86 -6.18 25.66
N SER A 343 10.02 -6.64 25.18
CA SER A 343 10.11 -7.67 24.14
C SER A 343 9.57 -9.03 24.61
N LYS A 344 9.82 -9.40 25.87
CA LYS A 344 9.25 -10.63 26.48
C LYS A 344 7.74 -10.60 26.62
N THR A 345 7.13 -9.42 26.75
CA THR A 345 5.67 -9.33 26.90
C THR A 345 4.92 -9.59 25.58
N GLY A 346 5.56 -9.40 24.41
CA GLY A 346 4.91 -9.55 23.10
C GLY A 346 4.02 -8.36 22.68
N TRP A 347 4.02 -7.26 23.45
CA TRP A 347 3.18 -6.07 23.21
C TRP A 347 3.82 -4.99 22.33
N VAL A 348 5.03 -5.23 21.83
CA VAL A 348 5.77 -4.27 20.99
C VAL A 348 5.66 -4.63 19.51
N TYR A 349 5.40 -3.61 18.69
CA TYR A 349 5.33 -3.76 17.23
C TYR A 349 6.71 -4.02 16.64
N ALA A 350 6.75 -4.84 15.59
CA ALA A 350 7.96 -5.13 14.84
C ALA A 350 7.83 -4.67 13.39
N ASP A 351 8.94 -4.20 12.82
CA ASP A 351 9.06 -3.98 11.38
C ASP A 351 9.14 -5.34 10.68
N ILE A 352 8.36 -5.54 9.62
CA ILE A 352 8.22 -6.83 8.93
C ILE A 352 8.83 -6.74 7.53
N GLY A 353 9.75 -7.65 7.20
CA GLY A 353 10.36 -7.72 5.87
C GLY A 353 11.61 -6.84 5.69
N ARG A 354 12.02 -6.69 4.43
CA ARG A 354 13.19 -5.89 4.01
C ARG A 354 12.76 -4.49 3.65
N GLU A 355 13.55 -3.48 4.04
CA GLU A 355 13.25 -2.08 3.78
C GLU A 355 14.13 -1.50 2.68
N LEU A 356 13.51 -0.86 1.69
CA LEU A 356 14.18 0.11 0.82
C LEU A 356 13.93 1.51 1.37
N ARG A 357 14.94 2.05 2.07
CA ARG A 357 14.85 3.39 2.68
C ARG A 357 15.20 4.48 1.68
N LEU A 358 14.22 5.30 1.36
CA LEU A 358 14.35 6.44 0.46
C LEU A 358 14.81 7.68 1.24
N PRO A 359 15.94 8.31 0.86
CA PRO A 359 16.32 9.59 1.43
C PRO A 359 15.36 10.68 0.95
N GLY A 360 14.45 11.12 1.82
CA GLY A 360 13.51 12.20 1.54
C GLY A 360 14.10 13.57 1.89
N ARG A 361 13.69 14.62 1.19
CA ARG A 361 13.98 16.01 1.60
C ARG A 361 13.02 16.38 2.73
N ARG A 362 13.52 17.01 3.80
CA ARG A 362 12.65 17.53 4.88
C ARG A 362 11.66 18.52 4.27
N THR A 363 10.37 18.25 4.39
CA THR A 363 9.32 19.23 4.10
C THR A 363 8.54 19.49 5.38
N ALA A 364 8.05 20.72 5.57
CA ALA A 364 7.25 21.08 6.74
C ALA A 364 5.88 20.37 6.78
N ASN A 365 5.48 19.70 5.70
CA ASN A 365 4.17 19.06 5.59
C ASN A 365 4.28 17.52 5.55
N VAL A 366 4.05 16.89 6.69
CA VAL A 366 4.10 15.42 6.88
C VAL A 366 3.13 14.68 5.95
N VAL A 367 1.96 15.28 5.63
CA VAL A 367 0.98 14.68 4.70
C VAL A 367 1.53 14.62 3.28
N ALA A 368 2.31 15.63 2.87
CA ALA A 368 2.96 15.64 1.56
C ALA A 368 4.05 14.54 1.46
N CYS A 369 4.80 14.29 2.54
CA CYS A 369 5.82 13.23 2.57
C CYS A 369 5.24 11.81 2.47
N HIS A 370 3.96 11.64 2.86
CA HIS A 370 3.26 10.36 2.83
C HIS A 370 2.47 10.13 1.52
N ASP A 371 2.47 11.05 0.56
CA ASP A 371 1.77 10.82 -0.71
C ASP A 371 2.47 9.74 -1.54
N LEU A 372 1.71 8.77 -2.07
CA LEU A 372 2.27 7.68 -2.89
C LEU A 372 3.10 8.20 -4.07
N SER A 373 2.69 9.31 -4.69
CA SER A 373 3.42 9.91 -5.82
C SER A 373 4.82 10.37 -5.40
N VAL A 374 5.00 10.80 -4.15
CA VAL A 374 6.32 11.15 -3.60
C VAL A 374 7.19 9.90 -3.49
N TYR A 375 6.65 8.77 -3.04
CA TYR A 375 7.38 7.50 -3.02
C TYR A 375 7.82 7.08 -4.42
N LEU A 376 6.92 7.12 -5.40
CA LEU A 376 7.25 6.74 -6.78
C LEU A 376 8.30 7.67 -7.39
N ASN A 377 8.20 8.98 -7.13
CA ASN A 377 9.20 9.94 -7.58
C ASN A 377 10.58 9.69 -6.94
N LEU A 378 10.63 9.41 -5.63
CA LEU A 378 11.88 9.10 -4.93
C LEU A 378 12.51 7.81 -5.45
N VAL A 379 11.73 6.74 -5.66
CA VAL A 379 12.22 5.49 -6.26
C VAL A 379 12.74 5.74 -7.69
N ASN A 380 12.03 6.55 -8.48
CA ASN A 380 12.44 6.83 -9.85
C ASN A 380 13.77 7.61 -9.91
N GLN A 381 14.04 8.47 -8.92
CA GLN A 381 15.29 9.22 -8.79
C GLN A 381 16.48 8.39 -8.32
N LEU A 382 16.26 7.19 -7.76
CA LEU A 382 17.33 6.24 -7.45
C LEU A 382 17.92 5.69 -8.76
N SER A 383 18.99 6.30 -9.25
CA SER A 383 19.74 5.76 -10.39
C SER A 383 20.59 4.57 -9.96
N ALA A 384 20.71 3.55 -10.81
CA ALA A 384 21.53 2.35 -10.58
C ALA A 384 23.03 2.65 -10.30
N ASN A 385 23.52 3.85 -10.63
CA ASN A 385 24.93 4.24 -10.46
C ASN A 385 25.17 5.14 -9.24
N CYS A 386 24.18 5.35 -8.37
CA CYS A 386 24.33 6.27 -7.25
C CYS A 386 23.93 5.60 -5.94
N PRO A 387 24.90 5.29 -5.05
CA PRO A 387 24.63 4.65 -3.76
C PRO A 387 23.64 5.49 -2.95
N LEU A 388 22.75 4.83 -2.19
CA LEU A 388 21.78 5.51 -1.32
C LEU A 388 22.46 6.54 -0.39
N ARG A 389 23.67 6.20 0.08
CA ARG A 389 24.52 7.07 0.92
C ARG A 389 24.90 8.39 0.24
N SER A 390 25.15 8.39 -1.07
CA SER A 390 25.51 9.60 -1.82
C SER A 390 24.33 10.54 -2.05
N LEU A 391 23.11 9.98 -2.15
CA LEU A 391 21.88 10.76 -2.19
C LEU A 391 21.52 11.33 -0.83
N ALA A 392 21.72 10.57 0.25
CA ALA A 392 21.56 11.08 1.62
C ALA A 392 22.52 12.25 1.90
N MET A 393 23.78 12.18 1.46
CA MET A 393 24.73 13.29 1.56
C MET A 393 24.29 14.52 0.78
N ARG A 394 23.77 14.36 -0.45
CA ARG A 394 23.22 15.49 -1.24
C ARG A 394 21.97 16.10 -0.59
N ALA A 395 21.08 15.26 -0.06
CA ALA A 395 19.90 15.72 0.65
C ALA A 395 20.28 16.54 1.90
N ALA A 396 21.30 16.11 2.66
CA ALA A 396 21.83 16.82 3.81
C ALA A 396 22.56 18.13 3.43
N ALA A 397 23.39 18.12 2.37
CA ALA A 397 24.10 19.32 1.90
C ALA A 397 23.15 20.41 1.38
N SER A 398 22.01 20.02 0.80
CA SER A 398 20.97 20.98 0.38
C SER A 398 20.15 21.57 1.54
N GLN A 399 20.32 21.05 2.77
CA GLN A 399 19.64 21.51 3.99
C GLN A 399 20.48 22.51 4.79
N SER A 400 21.81 22.51 4.63
CA SER A 400 22.69 23.48 5.31
C SER A 400 22.77 24.84 4.60
N GLN A 401 22.13 24.99 3.44
CA GLN A 401 22.09 26.23 2.65
C GLN A 401 20.69 26.88 2.59
N GLY A 402 19.72 26.39 3.35
CA GLY A 402 18.31 26.83 3.31
C GLY A 402 17.87 27.55 4.57
#